data_AF-A0A9D5FQR6-F1
#
_entry.id   AF-A0A9D5FQR6-F1
#
_cell.length_a   1.000
_cell.length_b   1.000
_cell.length_c   1.000
_cell.angle_alpha   90.00
_cell.angle_beta   90.00
_cell.angle_gamma   90.00
#
_symmetry.space_group_name_H-M   'P 1'
#
loop_
_entity.id
_entity.type
_entity.pdbx_description
1 polymer ?
#
loop_
_entity_poly.entity_id
_entity_poly.type
_entity_poly.pdbx_seq_one_letter_code
_entity_poly.pdbx_strand_id
1 'polypeptide(L)'
;MNKWDEEKVKGSAVRRHISTLLACLLCLCPMMNQSFAGSFAITNLSKTADGVSLNWNNVTDRYIVAVSPSLATGRFQYVGNVISTNVAAVTNNLDTSFYRVRMVRVVQLPDTNLMRIVTQAIPFRYEPTNQILDIDLEAITYIDASASSITNAAGIELLTGLLTLPIHSNSLSKLDVSGCTSLQTLYCWNNQITNLAVSGCANLQTLYCENNLFTNLNVSGCPSLQNLYCENNQIHGLNVAGCGSLQTVYCNNNNLRRLNFSGSPDLQLLACHYNQLTNLNVSACTGLQTLYCWNNQLTSLDVSASPGLVELYCYNNSLNNLDVSASTNIQTLYCHNNQIGTLTLPPCTNLQALWCSANQLKDLEINAGNSIQTLSCQNNQLTNLNVMSCTNLQALYCYNNSLGSLDISSNRRLGYVEASSNALTNIVVWWNPPGPTSWLHYTGNPTFTRGP
;
A
#
# COMPACT_ATOMS: atom_id res chain seq x y z
N MET A 1 43.68 45.00 -1.54
CA MET A 1 44.02 45.73 -0.31
C MET A 1 43.26 45.08 0.85
N ASN A 2 43.81 44.60 1.97
CA ASN A 2 45.16 44.17 2.43
C ASN A 2 44.94 42.85 3.24
N LYS A 3 45.88 41.96 3.63
CA LYS A 3 47.35 41.92 3.84
C LYS A 3 47.87 42.64 5.10
N TRP A 4 49.00 42.12 5.62
CA TRP A 4 49.70 42.44 6.88
C TRP A 4 48.94 41.89 8.12
N ASP A 5 49.56 41.22 9.10
CA ASP A 5 51.01 41.12 9.41
C ASP A 5 51.54 39.71 9.77
N GLU A 6 52.85 39.54 9.61
CA GLU A 6 53.64 38.47 10.24
C GLU A 6 54.09 38.91 11.64
N GLU A 7 54.21 38.00 12.61
CA GLU A 7 55.30 38.13 13.58
C GLU A 7 55.91 36.77 13.97
N LYS A 8 57.24 36.76 14.10
CA LYS A 8 58.05 35.56 14.34
C LYS A 8 58.46 35.50 15.80
N VAL A 9 58.27 34.35 16.45
CA VAL A 9 59.10 33.95 17.60
C VAL A 9 59.71 32.57 17.32
N LYS A 10 61.04 32.51 17.26
CA LYS A 10 61.82 31.27 17.18
C LYS A 10 62.14 30.77 18.59
N GLY A 11 62.21 29.46 18.76
CA GLY A 11 63.25 28.85 19.61
C GLY A 11 62.79 28.18 20.91
N SER A 12 62.79 26.84 20.86
CA SER A 12 63.14 25.92 21.96
C SER A 12 62.46 26.05 23.34
N ALA A 13 61.49 25.18 23.60
CA ALA A 13 61.48 24.35 24.82
C ALA A 13 60.63 23.07 24.70
N VAL A 14 61.32 21.93 24.54
CA VAL A 14 61.04 20.63 25.19
C VAL A 14 59.61 20.04 25.20
N ARG A 15 59.47 18.95 24.43
CA ARG A 15 58.61 17.76 24.65
C ARG A 15 57.94 17.63 26.05
N ARG A 16 56.64 17.90 26.15
CA ARG A 16 55.63 17.21 27.02
C ARG A 16 54.24 17.86 26.82
N HIS A 17 53.17 17.13 27.14
CA HIS A 17 51.74 17.53 27.06
C HIS A 17 51.04 17.49 25.68
N ILE A 18 51.02 16.30 25.06
CA ILE A 18 49.87 15.84 24.28
C ILE A 18 49.41 14.51 24.88
N SER A 19 48.62 14.57 25.97
CA SER A 19 48.15 13.38 26.68
C SER A 19 46.90 13.59 27.56
N THR A 20 46.10 14.64 27.31
CA THR A 20 45.03 15.07 28.24
C THR A 20 43.76 15.62 27.57
N LEU A 21 43.45 15.21 26.33
CA LEU A 21 42.26 15.70 25.59
C LEU A 21 41.44 14.61 24.87
N LEU A 22 41.61 13.32 25.23
CA LEU A 22 40.84 12.21 24.66
C LEU A 22 40.10 11.33 25.68
N ALA A 23 39.85 11.86 26.89
CA ALA A 23 39.22 11.14 28.00
C ALA A 23 38.03 11.91 28.59
N CYS A 24 37.00 12.20 27.77
CA CYS A 24 35.76 12.84 28.25
C CYS A 24 34.49 12.56 27.41
N LEU A 25 34.46 11.46 26.64
CA LEU A 25 33.30 11.10 25.77
C LEU A 25 32.80 9.66 25.97
N LEU A 26 33.21 9.00 27.04
CA LEU A 26 32.74 7.68 27.46
C LEU A 26 32.07 7.75 28.84
N CYS A 27 30.87 8.32 28.89
CA CYS A 27 29.90 8.10 29.97
C CYS A 27 28.49 8.52 29.52
N LEU A 28 27.50 7.67 29.79
CA LEU A 28 26.04 7.93 29.71
C LEU A 28 25.39 8.03 28.32
N CYS A 29 25.10 6.87 27.68
CA CYS A 29 23.74 6.57 27.17
C CYS A 29 23.59 5.08 26.77
N PRO A 30 22.57 4.34 27.24
CA PRO A 30 22.23 3.03 26.68
C PRO A 30 21.34 3.17 25.42
N MET A 31 21.42 2.19 24.53
CA MET A 31 20.60 2.05 23.31
C MET A 31 20.72 3.20 22.29
N MET A 32 21.62 3.06 21.31
CA MET A 32 21.40 3.68 20.00
C MET A 32 21.87 2.75 18.87
N ASN A 33 20.91 2.35 18.03
CA ASN A 33 21.11 1.51 16.87
C ASN A 33 21.64 2.41 15.74
N GLN A 34 22.96 2.65 15.70
CA GLN A 34 23.62 3.37 14.61
C GLN A 34 24.80 2.57 14.07
N SER A 35 24.72 2.22 12.78
CA SER A 35 25.81 1.65 12.01
C SER A 35 26.89 2.71 11.77
N PHE A 36 27.79 2.89 12.74
CA PHE A 36 29.01 3.66 12.55
C PHE A 36 29.92 2.94 11.55
N ALA A 37 29.69 3.20 10.25
CA ALA A 37 30.64 2.99 9.17
C ALA A 37 31.80 4.01 9.27
N GLY A 38 32.42 4.10 10.45
CA GLY A 38 33.59 4.92 10.70
C GLY A 38 34.77 4.33 9.96
N SER A 39 35.14 4.92 8.82
CA SER A 39 36.41 4.64 8.17
C SER A 39 37.54 5.28 8.98
N PHE A 40 37.91 4.64 10.09
CA PHE A 40 39.03 5.08 10.92
C PHE A 40 40.33 4.88 10.14
N ALA A 41 40.95 5.99 9.76
CA ALA A 41 42.36 5.97 9.39
C ALA A 41 43.16 5.51 10.62
N ILE A 42 43.85 4.38 10.51
CA ILE A 42 44.65 3.83 11.60
C ILE A 42 45.85 4.77 11.84
N THR A 43 45.72 5.70 12.78
CA THR A 43 46.79 6.64 13.13
C THR A 43 47.81 6.06 14.10
N ASN A 44 47.51 4.92 14.73
CA ASN A 44 48.40 4.19 15.63
C ASN A 44 49.09 2.99 14.94
N LEU A 45 49.74 3.26 13.80
CA LEU A 45 50.64 2.29 13.15
C LEU A 45 52.00 2.27 13.88
N SER A 46 52.15 1.44 14.90
CA SER A 46 53.49 1.16 15.46
C SER A 46 54.24 0.22 14.53
N LYS A 47 55.17 0.79 13.75
CA LYS A 47 56.06 0.06 12.84
C LYS A 47 57.22 -0.52 13.65
N THR A 48 57.24 -1.83 13.86
CA THR A 48 58.39 -2.56 14.43
C THR A 48 59.18 -3.23 13.31
N ALA A 49 60.34 -3.81 13.64
CA ALA A 49 61.21 -4.46 12.64
C ALA A 49 60.55 -5.67 11.96
N ASP A 50 59.56 -6.29 12.61
CA ASP A 50 58.93 -7.54 12.21
C ASP A 50 57.47 -7.37 11.73
N GLY A 51 56.98 -6.12 11.57
CA GLY A 51 55.67 -5.85 10.98
C GLY A 51 54.96 -4.58 11.46
N VAL A 52 53.68 -4.49 11.09
CA VAL A 52 52.71 -3.50 11.56
C VAL A 52 51.81 -4.18 12.59
N SER A 53 51.77 -3.68 13.82
CA SER A 53 50.82 -4.14 14.84
C SER A 53 49.63 -3.17 14.98
N LEU A 54 48.42 -3.72 14.99
CA LEU A 54 47.18 -2.98 15.23
C LEU A 54 46.80 -3.11 16.71
N ASN A 55 47.03 -2.08 17.51
CA ASN A 55 46.86 -2.16 18.96
C ASN A 55 45.46 -1.69 19.40
N TRP A 56 44.53 -2.64 19.58
CA TRP A 56 43.16 -2.40 20.04
C TRP A 56 43.01 -2.84 21.50
N ASN A 57 42.88 -1.89 22.43
CA ASN A 57 42.65 -2.22 23.85
C ASN A 57 41.19 -2.61 24.09
N ASN A 58 40.96 -3.69 24.85
CA ASN A 58 39.65 -4.20 25.31
C ASN A 58 38.66 -4.55 24.18
N VAL A 59 38.96 -5.59 23.41
CA VAL A 59 38.07 -6.11 22.36
C VAL A 59 37.24 -7.30 22.85
N THR A 60 35.94 -7.08 23.08
CA THR A 60 34.91 -8.15 23.14
C THR A 60 34.23 -8.41 21.80
N ASP A 61 34.46 -7.53 20.82
CA ASP A 61 33.74 -7.47 19.56
C ASP A 61 34.50 -8.16 18.42
N ARG A 62 33.81 -8.53 17.34
CA ARG A 62 34.47 -9.08 16.16
C ARG A 62 34.78 -7.97 15.18
N TYR A 63 35.94 -8.09 14.53
CA TYR A 63 36.33 -7.23 13.43
C TYR A 63 36.65 -8.08 12.22
N ILE A 64 36.35 -7.53 11.05
CA ILE A 64 36.95 -8.01 9.80
C ILE A 64 37.86 -6.91 9.29
N VAL A 65 39.02 -7.31 8.75
CA VAL A 65 40.02 -6.44 8.13
C VAL A 65 40.10 -6.78 6.65
N ALA A 66 40.05 -5.77 5.78
CA ALA A 66 40.24 -5.90 4.34
C ALA A 66 41.42 -5.07 3.84
N VAL A 67 42.19 -5.64 2.91
CA VAL A 67 43.27 -4.96 2.19
C VAL A 67 42.70 -4.32 0.91
N SER A 68 42.98 -3.04 0.68
CA SER A 68 42.57 -2.30 -0.51
C SER A 68 43.78 -1.85 -1.33
N PRO A 69 43.92 -2.32 -2.59
CA PRO A 69 45.01 -1.92 -3.48
C PRO A 69 44.76 -0.57 -4.20
N SER A 70 43.65 0.12 -3.94
CA SER A 70 43.31 1.36 -4.65
C SER A 70 42.42 2.31 -3.84
N LEU A 71 43.00 3.43 -3.40
CA LEU A 71 42.24 4.65 -3.08
C LEU A 71 41.79 5.42 -4.34
N ALA A 72 42.32 5.10 -5.52
CA ALA A 72 42.18 5.91 -6.73
C ALA A 72 40.94 5.60 -7.58
N THR A 73 40.35 4.41 -7.45
CA THR A 73 39.28 3.93 -8.37
C THR A 73 37.94 3.64 -7.70
N GLY A 74 37.83 3.78 -6.37
CA GLY A 74 36.56 3.70 -5.62
C GLY A 74 35.83 2.34 -5.62
N ARG A 75 36.34 1.33 -6.34
CA ARG A 75 35.81 -0.04 -6.32
C ARG A 75 36.53 -0.86 -5.27
N PHE A 76 35.82 -1.19 -4.19
CA PHE A 76 36.34 -2.01 -3.11
C PHE A 76 35.95 -3.48 -3.34
N GLN A 77 36.94 -4.37 -3.29
CA GLN A 77 36.71 -5.80 -3.15
C GLN A 77 37.23 -6.19 -1.79
N TYR A 78 36.37 -6.80 -0.98
CA TYR A 78 36.67 -7.11 0.40
C TYR A 78 37.48 -8.42 0.46
N VAL A 79 38.80 -8.31 0.62
CA VAL A 79 39.69 -9.47 0.73
C VAL A 79 39.97 -9.69 2.21
N GLY A 80 39.29 -10.67 2.81
CA GLY A 80 39.39 -10.97 4.24
C GLY A 80 40.68 -11.71 4.62
N ASN A 81 41.07 -11.57 5.88
CA ASN A 81 41.19 -12.67 6.84
C ASN A 81 41.88 -12.16 8.11
N VAL A 82 41.15 -12.18 9.23
CA VAL A 82 41.56 -12.44 10.62
C VAL A 82 40.38 -11.99 11.49
N ILE A 83 39.51 -12.94 11.87
CA ILE A 83 38.73 -12.79 13.10
C ILE A 83 39.70 -13.03 14.27
N SER A 84 40.17 -11.95 14.89
CA SER A 84 41.01 -12.02 16.08
C SER A 84 40.21 -11.72 17.34
N THR A 85 40.25 -12.65 18.30
CA THR A 85 39.95 -12.39 19.71
C THR A 85 41.21 -12.01 20.51
N ASN A 86 42.37 -11.92 19.86
CA ASN A 86 43.68 -11.74 20.49
C ASN A 86 44.62 -10.87 19.64
N VAL A 87 44.86 -9.65 20.12
CA VAL A 87 45.49 -8.50 19.43
C VAL A 87 46.79 -8.82 18.68
N ALA A 88 47.55 -9.84 19.12
CA ALA A 88 48.87 -10.20 18.58
C ALA A 88 48.87 -10.89 17.20
N ALA A 89 47.74 -11.37 16.68
CA ALA A 89 47.73 -12.28 15.52
C ALA A 89 47.73 -11.62 14.12
N VAL A 90 47.51 -10.30 14.00
CA VAL A 90 47.56 -9.61 12.70
C VAL A 90 49.00 -9.15 12.42
N THR A 91 49.88 -10.10 12.16
CA THR A 91 51.27 -9.87 11.74
C THR A 91 51.51 -10.44 10.35
N ASN A 92 51.62 -9.58 9.34
CA ASN A 92 52.23 -9.96 8.07
C ASN A 92 52.94 -8.78 7.39
N ASN A 93 53.96 -9.12 6.62
CA ASN A 93 55.00 -8.20 6.19
C ASN A 93 54.54 -7.18 5.13
N LEU A 94 54.93 -5.92 5.36
CA LEU A 94 55.28 -4.89 4.38
C LEU A 94 54.65 -4.99 2.98
N ASP A 95 53.48 -4.40 2.81
CA ASP A 95 53.15 -3.71 1.56
C ASP A 95 52.44 -2.37 1.84
N THR A 96 52.48 -1.45 0.88
CA THR A 96 51.97 -0.08 0.91
C THR A 96 50.44 0.04 0.83
N SER A 97 49.73 -1.05 1.14
CA SER A 97 48.28 -1.18 0.99
C SER A 97 47.49 -0.42 2.06
N PHE A 98 46.32 0.08 1.69
CA PHE A 98 45.38 0.70 2.63
C PHE A 98 44.46 -0.36 3.22
N TYR A 99 44.27 -0.33 4.54
CA TYR A 99 43.40 -1.28 5.25
C TYR A 99 42.08 -0.62 5.62
N ARG A 100 40.97 -1.36 5.51
CA ARG A 100 39.68 -1.00 6.12
C ARG A 100 39.33 -2.03 7.18
N VAL A 101 38.86 -1.54 8.32
CA VAL A 101 38.39 -2.38 9.43
C VAL A 101 36.91 -2.09 9.66
N ARG A 102 36.09 -3.13 9.76
CA ARG A 102 34.68 -3.04 10.14
C ARG A 102 34.44 -3.89 11.39
N MET A 103 33.81 -3.30 12.40
CA MET A 103 33.21 -4.06 13.50
C MET A 103 32.00 -4.83 12.96
N VAL A 104 31.91 -6.10 13.29
CA VAL A 104 30.81 -7.01 12.91
C VAL A 104 30.27 -7.72 14.14
N ARG A 105 29.01 -8.13 14.08
CA ARG A 105 28.33 -8.85 15.16
C ARG A 105 27.77 -10.17 14.64
N VAL A 106 27.77 -11.18 15.52
CA VAL A 106 27.08 -12.45 15.24
C VAL A 106 25.57 -12.20 15.31
N VAL A 107 24.87 -12.49 14.22
CA VAL A 107 23.40 -12.42 14.17
C VAL A 107 22.82 -13.72 14.72
N GLN A 108 21.80 -13.59 15.57
CA GLN A 108 21.03 -14.71 16.09
C GLN A 108 19.64 -14.69 15.46
N LEU A 109 19.33 -15.69 14.65
CA LEU A 109 18.00 -15.93 14.09
C LEU A 109 17.34 -17.00 14.97
N PRO A 110 16.33 -16.66 15.80
CA PRO A 110 15.79 -17.57 16.82
C PRO A 110 14.93 -18.70 16.24
N ASP A 111 14.39 -18.52 15.03
CA ASP A 111 13.65 -19.55 14.30
C ASP A 111 14.61 -20.34 13.40
N THR A 112 14.64 -21.66 13.56
CA THR A 112 15.59 -22.54 12.86
C THR A 112 15.29 -22.67 11.36
N ASN A 113 14.03 -22.52 10.95
CA ASN A 113 13.66 -22.54 9.53
C ASN A 113 14.12 -21.25 8.86
N LEU A 114 13.87 -20.10 9.49
CA LEU A 114 14.39 -18.82 9.03
C LEU A 114 15.93 -18.82 8.97
N MET A 115 16.59 -19.31 10.03
CA MET A 115 18.05 -19.39 10.09
C MET A 115 18.63 -20.23 8.94
N ARG A 116 17.99 -21.36 8.59
CA ARG A 116 18.37 -22.19 7.45
C ARG A 116 18.21 -21.44 6.13
N ILE A 117 17.09 -20.77 5.92
CA ILE A 117 16.76 -20.04 4.69
C ILE A 117 17.75 -18.88 4.46
N VAL A 118 17.97 -18.05 5.49
CA VAL A 118 18.97 -16.97 5.42
C VAL A 118 20.37 -17.54 5.21
N THR A 119 20.73 -18.63 5.89
CA THR A 119 22.03 -19.32 5.70
C THR A 119 22.26 -19.77 4.26
N GLN A 120 21.21 -20.25 3.58
CA GLN A 120 21.26 -20.69 2.18
C GLN A 120 21.26 -19.53 1.18
N ALA A 121 20.77 -18.36 1.57
CA ALA A 121 20.69 -17.18 0.72
C ALA A 121 21.95 -16.28 0.75
N ILE A 122 22.86 -16.46 1.72
CA ILE A 122 24.14 -15.72 1.77
C ILE A 122 24.96 -16.07 0.51
N PRO A 123 25.20 -15.11 -0.41
CA PRO A 123 25.85 -15.41 -1.70
C PRO A 123 27.35 -15.67 -1.55
N PHE A 124 28.00 -14.99 -0.61
CA PHE A 124 29.38 -15.19 -0.21
C PHE A 124 29.47 -15.00 1.31
N ARG A 125 29.98 -16.01 2.02
CA ARG A 125 30.35 -15.88 3.43
C ARG A 125 31.72 -15.23 3.52
N TYR A 126 31.86 -14.21 4.37
CA TYR A 126 33.14 -13.52 4.55
C TYR A 126 34.21 -14.38 5.22
N GLU A 127 33.79 -15.34 6.05
CA GLU A 127 34.66 -16.31 6.73
C GLU A 127 33.94 -17.67 6.79
N PRO A 128 34.65 -18.81 6.68
CA PRO A 128 34.08 -20.17 6.78
C PRO A 128 33.75 -20.55 8.24
N THR A 129 33.02 -19.69 8.96
CA THR A 129 32.46 -20.00 10.28
C THR A 129 31.04 -20.55 10.15
N ASN A 130 30.63 -21.38 11.10
CA ASN A 130 29.24 -21.84 11.23
C ASN A 130 28.27 -20.75 11.74
N GLN A 131 28.72 -19.49 11.85
CA GLN A 131 27.95 -18.36 12.36
C GLN A 131 27.57 -17.42 11.23
N ILE A 132 26.55 -16.58 11.45
CA ILE A 132 26.11 -15.55 10.52
C ILE A 132 26.58 -14.20 11.08
N LEU A 133 27.23 -13.38 10.28
CA LEU A 133 27.62 -12.02 10.62
C LEU A 133 26.66 -11.02 9.97
N ASP A 134 26.52 -9.82 10.56
CA ASP A 134 25.68 -8.75 10.00
C ASP A 134 26.08 -8.35 8.57
N ILE A 135 27.38 -8.39 8.26
CA ILE A 135 27.91 -8.12 6.92
C ILE A 135 27.52 -9.20 5.88
N ASP A 136 27.31 -10.47 6.29
CA ASP A 136 26.89 -11.53 5.36
C ASP A 136 25.46 -11.27 4.84
N LEU A 137 24.66 -10.48 5.57
CA LEU A 137 23.25 -10.18 5.27
C LEU A 137 23.06 -9.03 4.29
N GLU A 138 24.03 -8.11 4.18
CA GLU A 138 23.91 -6.89 3.34
C GLU A 138 23.85 -7.21 1.84
N ALA A 139 24.44 -8.33 1.42
CA ALA A 139 24.43 -8.79 0.03
C ALA A 139 23.16 -9.55 -0.36
N ILE A 140 22.27 -9.84 0.59
CA ILE A 140 21.05 -10.62 0.35
C ILE A 140 19.94 -9.69 -0.17
N THR A 141 19.63 -9.81 -1.46
CA THR A 141 18.59 -9.02 -2.14
C THR A 141 17.23 -9.72 -2.23
N TYR A 142 17.20 -11.05 -2.01
CA TYR A 142 16.00 -11.88 -2.04
C TYR A 142 16.14 -13.06 -1.08
N ILE A 143 15.10 -13.36 -0.30
CA ILE A 143 14.90 -14.65 0.37
C ILE A 143 13.46 -15.08 0.17
N ASP A 144 13.21 -16.35 -0.14
CA ASP A 144 11.87 -16.94 -0.02
C ASP A 144 11.76 -17.64 1.33
N ALA A 145 10.99 -17.03 2.22
CA ALA A 145 10.66 -17.51 3.55
C ALA A 145 9.19 -17.96 3.66
N SER A 146 8.47 -18.08 2.54
CA SER A 146 7.06 -18.47 2.52
C SER A 146 6.86 -19.94 2.93
N ALA A 147 5.67 -20.26 3.45
CA ALA A 147 5.21 -21.64 3.73
C ALA A 147 6.21 -22.52 4.50
N SER A 148 7.04 -21.90 5.36
CA SER A 148 8.25 -22.52 5.95
C SER A 148 8.09 -22.82 7.44
N SER A 149 6.87 -22.80 7.96
CA SER A 149 6.54 -22.99 9.39
C SER A 149 7.33 -22.06 10.32
N ILE A 150 7.55 -20.81 9.88
CA ILE A 150 8.26 -19.80 10.66
C ILE A 150 7.29 -19.19 11.69
N THR A 151 7.77 -19.04 12.91
CA THR A 151 7.02 -18.48 14.05
C THR A 151 7.66 -17.21 14.60
N ASN A 152 8.95 -16.97 14.34
CA ASN A 152 9.66 -15.79 14.82
C ASN A 152 10.57 -15.19 13.74
N ALA A 153 10.17 -14.02 13.22
CA ALA A 153 10.86 -13.28 12.16
C ALA A 153 12.05 -12.41 12.63
N ALA A 154 12.39 -12.40 13.93
CA ALA A 154 13.41 -11.50 14.47
C ALA A 154 14.79 -11.71 13.80
N GLY A 155 15.45 -10.60 13.45
CA GLY A 155 16.70 -10.55 12.70
C GLY A 155 16.51 -10.32 11.19
N ILE A 156 15.28 -10.39 10.66
CA ILE A 156 14.99 -10.00 9.27
C ILE A 156 15.26 -8.52 9.04
N GLU A 157 15.03 -7.67 10.04
CA GLU A 157 15.30 -6.24 9.99
C GLU A 157 16.78 -5.89 9.72
N LEU A 158 17.68 -6.87 9.76
CA LEU A 158 19.11 -6.72 9.44
C LEU A 158 19.44 -6.96 7.95
N LEU A 159 18.49 -7.47 7.17
CA LEU A 159 18.62 -7.69 5.72
C LEU A 159 18.42 -6.36 4.97
N THR A 160 19.37 -5.44 5.12
CA THR A 160 19.25 -4.05 4.62
C THR A 160 19.21 -3.94 3.09
N GLY A 161 19.85 -4.88 2.39
CA GLY A 161 19.87 -4.99 0.92
C GLY A 161 18.66 -5.70 0.30
N LEU A 162 17.73 -6.20 1.12
CA LEU A 162 16.58 -7.00 0.66
C LEU A 162 15.63 -6.15 -0.19
N LEU A 163 15.34 -6.58 -1.41
CA LEU A 163 14.44 -5.91 -2.36
C LEU A 163 13.03 -6.52 -2.30
N THR A 164 12.94 -7.85 -2.17
CA THR A 164 11.67 -8.58 -2.14
C THR A 164 11.70 -9.65 -1.05
N LEU A 165 10.63 -9.71 -0.24
CA LEU A 165 10.48 -10.66 0.86
C LEU A 165 9.13 -11.39 0.79
N PRO A 166 9.08 -12.62 0.26
CA PRO A 166 8.01 -13.56 0.55
C PRO A 166 8.20 -14.20 1.92
N ILE A 167 7.28 -13.96 2.85
CA ILE A 167 7.21 -14.60 4.18
C ILE A 167 5.76 -14.98 4.56
N HIS A 168 4.89 -15.05 3.55
CA HIS A 168 3.48 -15.41 3.68
C HIS A 168 3.28 -16.89 4.05
N SER A 169 2.05 -17.24 4.43
CA SER A 169 1.66 -18.63 4.77
C SER A 169 2.49 -19.24 5.92
N ASN A 170 2.77 -18.45 6.96
CA ASN A 170 3.51 -18.84 8.16
C ASN A 170 2.65 -18.61 9.42
N SER A 171 3.26 -18.69 10.61
CA SER A 171 2.58 -18.48 11.89
C SER A 171 3.17 -17.31 12.67
N LEU A 172 3.53 -16.23 11.98
CA LEU A 172 4.08 -15.01 12.59
C LEU A 172 2.98 -14.23 13.33
N SER A 173 3.24 -13.84 14.57
CA SER A 173 2.38 -12.95 15.38
C SER A 173 2.77 -11.47 15.29
N LYS A 174 3.99 -11.18 14.85
CA LYS A 174 4.58 -9.86 14.62
C LYS A 174 5.61 -9.94 13.50
N LEU A 175 5.83 -8.83 12.79
CA LEU A 175 6.88 -8.71 11.78
C LEU A 175 7.53 -7.32 11.88
N ASP A 176 8.86 -7.28 11.99
CA ASP A 176 9.64 -6.05 11.89
C ASP A 176 10.51 -6.15 10.64
N VAL A 177 10.32 -5.21 9.72
CA VAL A 177 11.13 -5.04 8.51
C VAL A 177 11.68 -3.60 8.44
N SER A 178 11.60 -2.84 9.54
CA SER A 178 11.92 -1.40 9.54
C SER A 178 13.37 -1.08 9.16
N GLY A 179 14.30 -2.03 9.33
CA GLY A 179 15.68 -1.93 8.84
C GLY A 179 15.92 -2.42 7.40
N CYS A 180 14.94 -3.05 6.76
CA CYS A 180 14.99 -3.44 5.34
C CYS A 180 14.79 -2.22 4.43
N THR A 181 15.75 -1.28 4.48
CA THR A 181 15.66 0.04 3.81
C THR A 181 15.58 -0.04 2.28
N SER A 182 16.06 -1.12 1.66
CA SER A 182 15.98 -1.36 0.22
C SER A 182 14.68 -2.03 -0.24
N LEU A 183 13.79 -2.42 0.68
CA LEU A 183 12.63 -3.27 0.41
C LEU A 183 11.62 -2.57 -0.50
N GLN A 184 11.31 -3.19 -1.63
CA GLN A 184 10.36 -2.73 -2.64
C GLN A 184 9.05 -3.52 -2.59
N THR A 185 9.10 -4.82 -2.30
CA THR A 185 7.92 -5.69 -2.22
C THR A 185 7.93 -6.59 -0.99
N LEU A 186 6.85 -6.57 -0.21
CA LEU A 186 6.65 -7.45 0.94
C LEU A 186 5.39 -8.30 0.77
N TYR A 187 5.53 -9.62 0.90
CA TYR A 187 4.41 -10.55 1.02
C TYR A 187 4.41 -11.19 2.41
N CYS A 188 3.53 -10.71 3.29
CA CYS A 188 3.36 -11.21 4.66
C CYS A 188 1.92 -11.67 4.95
N TRP A 189 1.12 -11.87 3.90
CA TRP A 189 -0.24 -12.41 3.97
C TRP A 189 -0.32 -13.82 4.54
N ASN A 190 -1.53 -14.28 4.91
CA ASN A 190 -1.77 -15.57 5.57
C ASN A 190 -0.81 -15.83 6.74
N ASN A 191 -0.83 -14.95 7.72
CA ASN A 191 -0.12 -15.12 8.99
C ASN A 191 -1.08 -14.76 10.15
N GLN A 192 -0.56 -14.58 11.36
CA GLN A 192 -1.31 -14.16 12.55
C GLN A 192 -0.83 -12.78 13.03
N ILE A 193 -0.32 -11.94 12.12
CA ILE A 193 0.39 -10.71 12.46
C ILE A 193 -0.58 -9.70 13.03
N THR A 194 -0.27 -9.21 14.24
CA THR A 194 -1.01 -8.15 14.92
C THR A 194 -0.30 -6.79 14.85
N ASN A 195 1.02 -6.81 14.61
CA ASN A 195 1.88 -5.63 14.51
C ASN A 195 2.93 -5.82 13.39
N LEU A 196 2.97 -4.85 12.46
CA LEU A 196 3.91 -4.77 11.34
C LEU A 196 4.65 -3.43 11.40
N ALA A 197 5.97 -3.47 11.52
CA ALA A 197 6.82 -2.29 11.51
C ALA A 197 7.51 -2.11 10.14
N VAL A 198 7.07 -1.09 9.38
CA VAL A 198 7.56 -0.72 8.04
C VAL A 198 8.12 0.71 7.97
N SER A 199 8.37 1.35 9.11
CA SER A 199 8.68 2.79 9.20
C SER A 199 9.95 3.26 8.48
N GLY A 200 10.91 2.36 8.23
CA GLY A 200 12.13 2.64 7.45
C GLY A 200 12.09 2.12 6.01
N CYS A 201 10.99 1.52 5.56
CA CYS A 201 10.84 0.94 4.23
C CYS A 201 10.45 2.02 3.19
N ALA A 202 11.26 3.09 3.07
CA ALA A 202 10.94 4.25 2.24
C ALA A 202 10.80 3.91 0.73
N ASN A 203 11.44 2.82 0.29
CA ASN A 203 11.40 2.30 -1.08
C ASN A 203 10.25 1.30 -1.33
N LEU A 204 9.41 0.99 -0.33
CA LEU A 204 8.35 -0.01 -0.45
C LEU A 204 7.29 0.47 -1.43
N GLN A 205 7.12 -0.26 -2.53
CA GLN A 205 6.17 0.00 -3.61
C GLN A 205 4.91 -0.84 -3.47
N THR A 206 5.04 -2.09 -3.01
CA THR A 206 3.93 -3.03 -2.88
C THR A 206 3.95 -3.78 -1.55
N LEU A 207 2.81 -3.78 -0.85
CA LEU A 207 2.61 -4.49 0.41
C LEU A 207 1.38 -5.41 0.32
N TYR A 208 1.63 -6.72 0.39
CA TYR A 208 0.61 -7.76 0.58
C TYR A 208 0.62 -8.21 2.04
N CYS A 209 -0.42 -7.85 2.79
CA CYS A 209 -0.58 -8.14 4.21
C CYS A 209 -2.01 -8.58 4.57
N GLU A 210 -2.80 -8.95 3.57
CA GLU A 210 -4.14 -9.52 3.70
C GLU A 210 -4.17 -10.82 4.53
N ASN A 211 -5.34 -11.17 5.06
CA ASN A 211 -5.54 -12.39 5.88
C ASN A 211 -4.56 -12.46 7.07
N ASN A 212 -4.62 -11.45 7.94
CA ASN A 212 -3.84 -11.33 9.17
C ASN A 212 -4.76 -10.90 10.34
N LEU A 213 -4.18 -10.48 11.46
CA LEU A 213 -4.89 -10.04 12.67
C LEU A 213 -4.60 -8.57 13.00
N PHE A 214 -4.35 -7.72 11.99
CA PHE A 214 -4.09 -6.30 12.22
C PHE A 214 -5.31 -5.60 12.80
N THR A 215 -5.14 -4.93 13.94
CA THR A 215 -6.16 -4.02 14.52
C THR A 215 -5.94 -2.57 14.09
N ASN A 216 -4.69 -2.23 13.78
CA ASN A 216 -4.25 -0.96 13.24
C ASN A 216 -3.14 -1.24 12.21
N LEU A 217 -3.06 -0.43 11.16
CA LEU A 217 -1.99 -0.50 10.17
C LEU A 217 -1.47 0.91 9.88
N ASN A 218 -0.16 1.10 10.04
CA ASN A 218 0.49 2.38 9.81
C ASN A 218 1.58 2.24 8.74
N VAL A 219 1.33 2.80 7.56
CA VAL A 219 2.25 2.78 6.41
C VAL A 219 2.80 4.17 6.09
N SER A 220 2.62 5.17 6.96
CA SER A 220 3.04 6.56 6.72
C SER A 220 4.55 6.76 6.53
N GLY A 221 5.38 5.76 6.83
CA GLY A 221 6.81 5.73 6.52
C GLY A 221 7.16 5.29 5.09
N CYS A 222 6.16 4.93 4.27
CA CYS A 222 6.32 4.37 2.93
C CYS A 222 5.81 5.34 1.85
N PRO A 223 6.53 6.43 1.52
CA PRO A 223 6.08 7.42 0.53
C PRO A 223 6.03 6.88 -0.91
N SER A 224 6.83 5.85 -1.21
CA SER A 224 6.88 5.18 -2.51
C SER A 224 5.78 4.13 -2.71
N LEU A 225 4.90 3.93 -1.73
CA LEU A 225 3.90 2.86 -1.74
C LEU A 225 2.83 3.14 -2.80
N GLN A 226 2.70 2.22 -3.76
CA GLN A 226 1.77 2.27 -4.88
C GLN A 226 0.59 1.32 -4.67
N ASN A 227 0.86 0.11 -4.17
CA ASN A 227 -0.13 -0.94 -4.01
C ASN A 227 -0.18 -1.44 -2.56
N LEU A 228 -1.36 -1.39 -1.94
CA LEU A 228 -1.60 -1.86 -0.59
C LEU A 228 -2.77 -2.86 -0.57
N TYR A 229 -2.48 -4.09 -0.17
CA TYR A 229 -3.45 -5.15 0.07
C TYR A 229 -3.45 -5.48 1.56
N CYS A 230 -4.52 -5.08 2.25
CA CYS A 230 -4.71 -5.24 3.70
C CYS A 230 -6.13 -5.68 4.06
N GLU A 231 -6.85 -6.26 3.10
CA GLU A 231 -8.16 -6.86 3.29
C GLU A 231 -8.15 -8.05 4.25
N ASN A 232 -9.34 -8.46 4.69
CA ASN A 232 -9.55 -9.62 5.57
C ASN A 232 -8.69 -9.54 6.86
N ASN A 233 -8.81 -8.41 7.55
CA ASN A 233 -8.12 -8.13 8.81
C ASN A 233 -9.12 -7.59 9.83
N GLN A 234 -8.66 -7.01 10.93
CA GLN A 234 -9.50 -6.43 11.99
C GLN A 234 -9.27 -4.93 12.15
N ILE A 235 -8.81 -4.24 11.09
CA ILE A 235 -8.28 -2.88 11.15
C ILE A 235 -9.41 -1.90 11.46
N HIS A 236 -9.25 -1.13 12.53
CA HIS A 236 -10.12 0.00 12.88
C HIS A 236 -9.48 1.35 12.51
N GLY A 237 -8.14 1.41 12.46
CA GLY A 237 -7.35 2.58 12.06
C GLY A 237 -6.31 2.23 11.00
N LEU A 238 -6.46 2.78 9.79
CA LEU A 238 -5.48 2.72 8.71
C LEU A 238 -4.86 4.11 8.52
N ASN A 239 -3.54 4.23 8.68
CA ASN A 239 -2.81 5.47 8.44
C ASN A 239 -1.96 5.38 7.16
N VAL A 240 -2.40 6.10 6.13
CA VAL A 240 -1.75 6.27 4.81
C VAL A 240 -1.22 7.70 4.59
N ALA A 241 -1.14 8.52 5.64
CA ALA A 241 -0.63 9.89 5.51
C ALA A 241 0.82 9.88 5.00
N GLY A 242 1.11 10.62 3.93
CA GLY A 242 2.44 10.64 3.30
C GLY A 242 2.64 9.60 2.19
N CYS A 243 1.72 8.64 2.01
CA CYS A 243 1.74 7.70 0.88
C CYS A 243 1.16 8.37 -0.39
N GLY A 244 1.91 9.34 -0.93
CA GLY A 244 1.50 10.15 -2.07
C GLY A 244 1.33 9.37 -3.36
N SER A 245 2.13 8.32 -3.54
CA SER A 245 2.19 7.51 -4.76
C SER A 245 1.15 6.38 -4.84
N LEU A 246 0.19 6.30 -3.90
CA LEU A 246 -0.80 5.21 -3.86
C LEU A 246 -1.68 5.24 -5.11
N GLN A 247 -1.76 4.09 -5.79
CA GLN A 247 -2.56 3.84 -6.99
C GLN A 247 -3.67 2.81 -6.72
N THR A 248 -3.37 1.77 -5.93
CA THR A 248 -4.27 0.65 -5.64
C THR A 248 -4.35 0.39 -4.15
N VAL A 249 -5.56 0.42 -3.57
CA VAL A 249 -5.78 0.06 -2.16
C VAL A 249 -6.95 -0.91 -2.00
N TYR A 250 -6.65 -2.10 -1.49
CA TYR A 250 -7.61 -3.07 -0.97
C TYR A 250 -7.56 -3.07 0.56
N CYS A 251 -8.66 -2.64 1.18
CA CYS A 251 -8.86 -2.57 2.63
C CYS A 251 -10.26 -3.03 3.06
N ASN A 252 -10.96 -3.74 2.16
CA ASN A 252 -12.27 -4.35 2.42
C ASN A 252 -12.20 -5.45 3.49
N ASN A 253 -13.36 -5.86 4.03
CA ASN A 253 -13.46 -6.86 5.10
C ASN A 253 -12.59 -6.50 6.32
N ASN A 254 -12.85 -5.32 6.88
CA ASN A 254 -12.17 -4.77 8.06
C ASN A 254 -13.21 -4.07 8.97
N ASN A 255 -12.75 -3.36 10.02
CA ASN A 255 -13.60 -2.63 10.95
C ASN A 255 -13.39 -1.10 10.86
N LEU A 256 -12.98 -0.60 9.69
CA LEU A 256 -12.65 0.80 9.49
C LEU A 256 -13.90 1.67 9.65
N ARG A 257 -13.78 2.75 10.42
CA ARG A 257 -14.87 3.73 10.62
C ARG A 257 -14.71 5.01 9.82
N ARG A 258 -13.47 5.32 9.42
CA ARG A 258 -13.09 6.49 8.62
C ARG A 258 -11.92 6.13 7.71
N LEU A 259 -11.89 6.71 6.52
CA LEU A 259 -10.75 6.67 5.60
C LEU A 259 -10.47 8.07 5.04
N ASN A 260 -9.20 8.42 4.92
CA ASN A 260 -8.78 9.70 4.37
C ASN A 260 -7.64 9.52 3.36
N PHE A 261 -7.94 9.75 2.08
CA PHE A 261 -6.99 9.73 0.97
C PHE A 261 -6.71 11.14 0.41
N SER A 262 -6.93 12.20 1.21
CA SER A 262 -6.65 13.59 0.82
C SER A 262 -5.19 13.89 0.45
N GLY A 263 -4.28 12.93 0.64
CA GLY A 263 -2.86 13.02 0.27
C GLY A 263 -2.44 12.05 -0.85
N SER A 264 -3.38 11.36 -1.51
CA SER A 264 -3.10 10.32 -2.52
C SER A 264 -3.79 10.66 -3.86
N PRO A 265 -3.27 11.64 -4.62
CA PRO A 265 -3.91 12.13 -5.85
C PRO A 265 -3.91 11.13 -7.01
N ASP A 266 -2.92 10.24 -7.02
CA ASP A 266 -2.70 9.21 -8.04
C ASP A 266 -3.55 7.94 -7.82
N LEU A 267 -4.42 7.92 -6.80
CA LEU A 267 -5.24 6.76 -6.45
C LEU A 267 -6.26 6.45 -7.55
N GLN A 268 -6.13 5.28 -8.18
CA GLN A 268 -6.96 4.82 -9.30
C GLN A 268 -8.05 3.84 -8.86
N LEU A 269 -7.73 2.94 -7.90
CA LEU A 269 -8.66 1.93 -7.40
C LEU A 269 -8.68 1.93 -5.86
N LEU A 270 -9.89 2.06 -5.30
CA LEU A 270 -10.14 1.90 -3.87
C LEU A 270 -11.23 0.86 -3.60
N ALA A 271 -10.85 -0.24 -2.95
CA ALA A 271 -11.77 -1.22 -2.39
C ALA A 271 -11.80 -1.09 -0.85
N CYS A 272 -12.91 -0.56 -0.33
CA CYS A 272 -13.14 -0.33 1.11
C CYS A 272 -14.52 -0.85 1.58
N HIS A 273 -15.16 -1.68 0.77
CA HIS A 273 -16.44 -2.33 1.06
C HIS A 273 -16.35 -3.32 2.23
N TYR A 274 -17.49 -3.71 2.83
CA TYR A 274 -17.53 -4.50 4.08
C TYR A 274 -16.66 -3.88 5.20
N ASN A 275 -17.02 -2.67 5.59
CA ASN A 275 -16.43 -1.94 6.72
C ASN A 275 -17.54 -1.26 7.54
N GLN A 276 -17.17 -0.38 8.47
CA GLN A 276 -18.08 0.43 9.29
C GLN A 276 -17.96 1.92 8.95
N LEU A 277 -17.64 2.26 7.70
CA LEU A 277 -17.29 3.63 7.30
C LEU A 277 -18.49 4.56 7.46
N THR A 278 -18.33 5.57 8.30
CA THR A 278 -19.26 6.72 8.43
C THR A 278 -18.75 7.94 7.69
N ASN A 279 -17.47 7.94 7.31
CA ASN A 279 -16.83 8.99 6.54
C ASN A 279 -15.76 8.39 5.62
N LEU A 280 -15.77 8.79 4.36
CA LEU A 280 -14.77 8.44 3.36
C LEU A 280 -14.38 9.73 2.64
N ASN A 281 -13.11 10.15 2.80
CA ASN A 281 -12.60 11.33 2.11
C ASN A 281 -11.70 10.92 0.93
N VAL A 282 -12.21 11.15 -0.28
CA VAL A 282 -11.52 10.97 -1.57
C VAL A 282 -11.39 12.30 -2.34
N SER A 283 -11.55 13.44 -1.67
CA SER A 283 -11.61 14.79 -2.30
C SER A 283 -10.33 15.23 -3.03
N ALA A 284 -9.23 14.49 -2.90
CA ALA A 284 -7.98 14.74 -3.64
C ALA A 284 -7.69 13.66 -4.70
N CYS A 285 -8.47 12.57 -4.77
CA CYS A 285 -8.20 11.41 -5.62
C CYS A 285 -8.62 11.69 -7.08
N THR A 286 -7.88 12.59 -7.74
CA THR A 286 -8.14 13.02 -9.11
C THR A 286 -7.96 11.92 -10.15
N GLY A 287 -7.13 10.90 -9.84
CA GLY A 287 -6.92 9.73 -10.69
C GLY A 287 -7.97 8.62 -10.56
N LEU A 288 -8.98 8.76 -9.68
CA LEU A 288 -9.85 7.65 -9.27
C LEU A 288 -10.76 7.18 -10.41
N GLN A 289 -10.62 5.91 -10.79
CA GLN A 289 -11.38 5.22 -11.85
C GLN A 289 -12.39 4.23 -11.28
N THR A 290 -12.07 3.58 -10.15
CA THR A 290 -12.89 2.51 -9.58
C THR A 290 -13.03 2.67 -8.06
N LEU A 291 -14.27 2.74 -7.57
CA LEU A 291 -14.57 2.86 -6.15
C LEU A 291 -15.60 1.80 -5.67
N TYR A 292 -15.14 0.85 -4.87
CA TYR A 292 -15.99 -0.12 -4.16
C TYR A 292 -16.11 0.27 -2.67
N CYS A 293 -17.19 0.97 -2.30
CA CYS A 293 -17.48 1.43 -0.94
C CYS A 293 -18.82 0.91 -0.37
N TRP A 294 -19.43 -0.06 -1.04
CA TRP A 294 -20.67 -0.73 -0.64
C TRP A 294 -20.58 -1.51 0.69
N ASN A 295 -21.72 -1.81 1.31
CA ASN A 295 -21.78 -2.42 2.66
C ASN A 295 -20.96 -1.62 3.68
N ASN A 296 -21.38 -0.38 3.91
CA ASN A 296 -20.82 0.56 4.87
C ASN A 296 -21.95 1.37 5.54
N GLN A 297 -21.61 2.43 6.27
CA GLN A 297 -22.55 3.29 7.01
C GLN A 297 -22.46 4.75 6.52
N LEU A 298 -22.13 4.96 5.23
CA LEU A 298 -21.95 6.29 4.66
C LEU A 298 -23.29 7.00 4.53
N THR A 299 -23.39 8.22 5.05
CA THR A 299 -24.57 9.09 4.93
C THR A 299 -24.46 10.09 3.77
N SER A 300 -23.22 10.32 3.32
CA SER A 300 -22.83 11.18 2.20
C SER A 300 -21.59 10.61 1.52
N LEU A 301 -21.47 10.81 0.20
CA LEU A 301 -20.30 10.47 -0.59
C LEU A 301 -20.04 11.61 -1.58
N ASP A 302 -18.83 12.16 -1.57
CA ASP A 302 -18.38 13.18 -2.52
C ASP A 302 -17.33 12.57 -3.45
N VAL A 303 -17.63 12.57 -4.75
CA VAL A 303 -16.75 12.14 -5.85
C VAL A 303 -16.54 13.25 -6.88
N SER A 304 -16.85 14.50 -6.54
CA SER A 304 -16.73 15.67 -7.43
C SER A 304 -15.30 15.89 -7.95
N ALA A 305 -14.30 15.47 -7.16
CA ALA A 305 -12.89 15.50 -7.52
C ALA A 305 -12.44 14.38 -8.47
N SER A 306 -13.32 13.42 -8.82
CA SER A 306 -12.98 12.22 -9.60
C SER A 306 -13.72 12.19 -10.95
N PRO A 307 -13.36 13.07 -11.91
CA PRO A 307 -14.00 13.13 -13.23
C PRO A 307 -13.71 11.89 -14.10
N GLY A 308 -12.59 11.20 -13.82
CA GLY A 308 -12.18 9.97 -14.49
C GLY A 308 -12.90 8.70 -14.01
N LEU A 309 -13.82 8.80 -13.05
CA LEU A 309 -14.49 7.65 -12.43
C LEU A 309 -15.33 6.87 -13.47
N VAL A 310 -15.02 5.58 -13.63
CA VAL A 310 -15.67 4.64 -14.56
C VAL A 310 -16.66 3.73 -13.82
N GLU A 311 -16.28 3.29 -12.62
CA GLU A 311 -17.02 2.31 -11.81
C GLU A 311 -17.28 2.84 -10.39
N LEU A 312 -18.56 2.96 -10.01
CA LEU A 312 -18.97 3.32 -8.66
C LEU A 312 -19.95 2.30 -8.07
N TYR A 313 -19.52 1.64 -7.00
CA TYR A 313 -20.30 0.67 -6.24
C TYR A 313 -20.43 1.16 -4.80
N CYS A 314 -21.52 1.88 -4.52
CA CYS A 314 -21.84 2.50 -3.23
C CYS A 314 -23.17 2.00 -2.60
N TYR A 315 -23.71 0.91 -3.14
CA TYR A 315 -24.94 0.26 -2.64
C TYR A 315 -24.83 -0.25 -1.20
N ASN A 316 -25.97 -0.50 -0.54
CA ASN A 316 -26.03 -0.88 0.88
C ASN A 316 -25.25 0.11 1.78
N ASN A 317 -25.69 1.37 1.77
CA ASN A 317 -25.21 2.45 2.63
C ASN A 317 -26.44 3.22 3.17
N SER A 318 -26.27 4.45 3.66
CA SER A 318 -27.37 5.35 4.06
C SER A 318 -27.27 6.70 3.37
N LEU A 319 -26.83 6.71 2.10
CA LEU A 319 -26.68 7.92 1.30
C LEU A 319 -28.04 8.58 1.08
N ASN A 320 -28.15 9.87 1.43
CA ASN A 320 -29.40 10.64 1.30
C ASN A 320 -29.51 11.34 -0.08
N ASN A 321 -28.37 11.66 -0.68
CA ASN A 321 -28.22 12.23 -2.01
C ASN A 321 -26.96 11.63 -2.64
N LEU A 322 -26.90 11.59 -3.97
CA LEU A 322 -25.69 11.23 -4.70
C LEU A 322 -25.56 12.12 -5.94
N ASP A 323 -24.45 12.84 -6.03
CA ASP A 323 -24.08 13.63 -7.20
C ASP A 323 -22.84 13.01 -7.85
N VAL A 324 -22.99 12.59 -9.10
CA VAL A 324 -21.93 12.05 -9.96
C VAL A 324 -21.77 12.88 -11.24
N SER A 325 -22.34 14.09 -11.29
CA SER A 325 -22.33 14.97 -12.46
C SER A 325 -20.93 15.32 -12.99
N ALA A 326 -19.92 15.35 -12.12
CA ALA A 326 -18.53 15.54 -12.48
C ALA A 326 -17.89 14.30 -13.14
N SER A 327 -18.38 13.09 -12.84
CA SER A 327 -17.81 11.80 -13.27
C SER A 327 -18.25 11.43 -14.70
N THR A 328 -17.85 12.23 -15.69
CA THR A 328 -18.30 12.11 -17.09
C THR A 328 -17.93 10.78 -17.79
N ASN A 329 -17.00 10.02 -17.23
CA ASN A 329 -16.55 8.74 -17.77
C ASN A 329 -17.30 7.52 -17.19
N ILE A 330 -18.29 7.73 -16.31
CA ILE A 330 -18.95 6.63 -15.59
C ILE A 330 -19.70 5.70 -16.55
N GLN A 331 -19.42 4.40 -16.43
CA GLN A 331 -20.02 3.31 -17.20
C GLN A 331 -20.93 2.44 -16.34
N THR A 332 -20.59 2.26 -15.07
CA THR A 332 -21.34 1.43 -14.12
C THR A 332 -21.58 2.16 -12.81
N LEU A 333 -22.86 2.34 -12.44
CA LEU A 333 -23.27 2.98 -11.20
C LEU A 333 -24.24 2.10 -10.40
N TYR A 334 -23.75 1.50 -9.31
CA TYR A 334 -24.54 0.70 -8.38
C TYR A 334 -24.69 1.45 -7.05
N CYS A 335 -25.83 2.14 -6.89
CA CYS A 335 -26.20 2.94 -5.72
C CYS A 335 -27.50 2.46 -5.03
N HIS A 336 -27.97 1.26 -5.36
CA HIS A 336 -29.17 0.65 -4.81
C HIS A 336 -29.10 0.41 -3.27
N ASN A 337 -30.23 0.17 -2.62
CA ASN A 337 -30.33 0.00 -1.16
C ASN A 337 -29.65 1.15 -0.40
N ASN A 338 -30.15 2.37 -0.60
CA ASN A 338 -29.73 3.58 0.09
C ASN A 338 -30.99 4.39 0.48
N GLN A 339 -30.81 5.67 0.84
CA GLN A 339 -31.89 6.60 1.18
C GLN A 339 -31.96 7.77 0.17
N ILE A 340 -31.50 7.54 -1.07
CA ILE A 340 -31.26 8.62 -2.05
C ILE A 340 -32.59 9.22 -2.48
N GLY A 341 -32.84 10.48 -2.12
CA GLY A 341 -33.95 11.29 -2.59
C GLY A 341 -33.64 12.04 -3.89
N THR A 342 -32.37 12.36 -4.13
CA THR A 342 -31.90 13.03 -5.36
C THR A 342 -30.62 12.37 -5.88
N LEU A 343 -30.67 11.94 -7.15
CA LEU A 343 -29.55 11.36 -7.89
C LEU A 343 -29.25 12.25 -9.10
N THR A 344 -28.11 12.93 -9.08
CA THR A 344 -27.65 13.77 -10.19
C THR A 344 -26.66 13.00 -11.05
N LEU A 345 -27.04 12.71 -12.30
CA LEU A 345 -26.21 12.00 -13.26
C LEU A 345 -25.41 12.98 -14.15
N PRO A 346 -24.21 12.59 -14.64
CA PRO A 346 -23.56 13.31 -15.74
C PRO A 346 -24.39 13.14 -17.03
N PRO A 347 -24.06 13.86 -18.12
CA PRO A 347 -24.54 13.49 -19.44
C PRO A 347 -24.24 12.00 -19.69
N CYS A 348 -25.28 11.17 -19.83
CA CYS A 348 -25.19 9.71 -19.79
C CYS A 348 -24.67 9.09 -21.11
N THR A 349 -23.65 9.71 -21.70
CA THR A 349 -23.04 9.29 -22.97
C THR A 349 -22.25 7.99 -22.85
N ASN A 350 -21.73 7.68 -21.66
CA ASN A 350 -20.93 6.48 -21.39
C ASN A 350 -21.62 5.47 -20.46
N LEU A 351 -22.66 5.87 -19.73
CA LEU A 351 -23.32 5.04 -18.72
C LEU A 351 -24.02 3.84 -19.38
N GLN A 352 -23.62 2.62 -19.03
CA GLN A 352 -24.16 1.36 -19.56
C GLN A 352 -25.10 0.66 -18.58
N ALA A 353 -24.79 0.71 -17.29
CA ALA A 353 -25.57 0.06 -16.24
C ALA A 353 -25.86 1.01 -15.06
N LEU A 354 -27.14 1.26 -14.80
CA LEU A 354 -27.61 2.07 -13.68
C LEU A 354 -28.50 1.25 -12.74
N TRP A 355 -28.04 1.05 -11.50
CA TRP A 355 -28.75 0.32 -10.46
C TRP A 355 -28.96 1.23 -9.25
N CYS A 356 -30.11 1.91 -9.24
CA CYS A 356 -30.55 2.90 -8.25
C CYS A 356 -31.83 2.45 -7.49
N SER A 357 -32.16 1.16 -7.55
CA SER A 357 -33.33 0.57 -6.89
C SER A 357 -33.27 0.60 -5.37
N ALA A 358 -34.43 0.48 -4.71
CA ALA A 358 -34.54 0.56 -3.24
C ALA A 358 -33.91 1.85 -2.68
N ASN A 359 -34.50 2.98 -3.09
CA ASN A 359 -34.12 4.34 -2.71
C ASN A 359 -35.41 5.17 -2.49
N GLN A 360 -35.29 6.49 -2.41
CA GLN A 360 -36.40 7.43 -2.19
C GLN A 360 -36.60 8.39 -3.37
N LEU A 361 -36.17 7.99 -4.57
CA LEU A 361 -36.23 8.83 -5.78
C LEU A 361 -37.67 9.10 -6.18
N LYS A 362 -38.02 10.37 -6.33
CA LYS A 362 -39.34 10.82 -6.85
C LYS A 362 -39.32 11.10 -8.35
N ASP A 363 -38.15 11.50 -8.83
CA ASP A 363 -37.83 11.79 -10.23
C ASP A 363 -36.47 11.17 -10.55
N LEU A 364 -36.28 10.77 -11.82
CA LEU A 364 -35.02 10.24 -12.33
C LEU A 364 -34.78 10.78 -13.74
N GLU A 365 -33.93 11.80 -13.84
CA GLU A 365 -33.57 12.40 -15.13
C GLU A 365 -32.42 11.64 -15.80
N ILE A 366 -32.67 11.11 -17.00
CA ILE A 366 -31.69 10.34 -17.78
C ILE A 366 -31.31 11.13 -19.04
N ASN A 367 -30.44 12.12 -18.84
CA ASN A 367 -30.00 13.03 -19.89
C ASN A 367 -29.02 12.33 -20.86
N ALA A 368 -29.37 12.27 -22.15
CA ALA A 368 -28.56 11.68 -23.23
C ALA A 368 -28.17 10.18 -23.05
N GLY A 369 -28.99 9.39 -22.35
CA GLY A 369 -28.75 7.98 -21.99
C GLY A 369 -28.68 6.93 -23.11
N ASN A 370 -28.26 7.30 -24.33
CA ASN A 370 -28.17 6.40 -25.48
C ASN A 370 -27.31 5.15 -25.22
N SER A 371 -26.37 5.18 -24.26
CA SER A 371 -25.49 4.05 -23.94
C SER A 371 -26.05 3.08 -22.90
N ILE A 372 -27.15 3.42 -22.20
CA ILE A 372 -27.69 2.58 -21.13
C ILE A 372 -28.31 1.31 -21.72
N GLN A 373 -27.81 0.17 -21.26
CA GLN A 373 -28.26 -1.17 -21.61
C GLN A 373 -29.15 -1.77 -20.51
N THR A 374 -28.86 -1.46 -19.24
CA THR A 374 -29.61 -1.96 -18.08
C THR A 374 -29.97 -0.81 -17.14
N LEU A 375 -31.27 -0.64 -16.90
CA LEU A 375 -31.81 0.32 -15.93
C LEU A 375 -32.60 -0.41 -14.84
N SER A 376 -32.15 -0.27 -13.60
CA SER A 376 -32.75 -0.81 -12.38
C SER A 376 -33.09 0.34 -11.44
N CYS A 377 -34.38 0.67 -11.37
CA CYS A 377 -34.97 1.79 -10.61
C CYS A 377 -36.21 1.37 -9.79
N GLN A 378 -36.47 0.07 -9.65
CA GLN A 378 -37.55 -0.50 -8.85
C GLN A 378 -37.47 -0.10 -7.36
N ASN A 379 -38.60 -0.22 -6.64
CA ASN A 379 -38.68 0.13 -5.22
C ASN A 379 -38.23 1.59 -4.95
N ASN A 380 -38.85 2.54 -5.64
CA ASN A 380 -38.65 3.97 -5.47
C ASN A 380 -40.02 4.68 -5.36
N GLN A 381 -40.04 6.00 -5.45
CA GLN A 381 -41.25 6.83 -5.41
C GLN A 381 -41.51 7.51 -6.77
N LEU A 382 -41.02 6.93 -7.87
CA LEU A 382 -41.07 7.55 -9.19
C LEU A 382 -42.52 7.70 -9.67
N THR A 383 -42.91 8.91 -10.04
CA THR A 383 -44.22 9.20 -10.65
C THR A 383 -44.17 9.23 -12.17
N ASN A 384 -43.00 9.57 -12.73
CA ASN A 384 -42.71 9.60 -14.15
C ASN A 384 -41.34 8.95 -14.41
N LEU A 385 -41.17 8.34 -15.58
CA LEU A 385 -39.90 7.78 -16.03
C LEU A 385 -39.77 7.94 -17.55
N ASN A 386 -38.87 8.82 -18.00
CA ASN A 386 -38.59 9.00 -19.42
C ASN A 386 -37.34 8.19 -19.81
N VAL A 387 -37.56 7.14 -20.60
CA VAL A 387 -36.49 6.28 -21.15
C VAL A 387 -36.38 6.38 -22.67
N MET A 388 -37.08 7.31 -23.33
CA MET A 388 -37.09 7.40 -24.81
C MET A 388 -35.70 7.66 -25.41
N SER A 389 -34.82 8.35 -24.68
CA SER A 389 -33.41 8.57 -25.04
C SER A 389 -32.52 7.33 -24.86
N CYS A 390 -32.98 6.30 -24.17
CA CYS A 390 -32.20 5.09 -23.86
C CYS A 390 -32.33 4.05 -25.00
N THR A 391 -31.97 4.44 -26.23
CA THR A 391 -32.25 3.64 -27.44
C THR A 391 -31.57 2.27 -27.46
N ASN A 392 -30.48 2.07 -26.69
CA ASN A 392 -29.81 0.77 -26.52
C ASN A 392 -30.29 -0.06 -25.32
N LEU A 393 -31.35 0.35 -24.61
CA LEU A 393 -31.87 -0.32 -23.43
C LEU A 393 -32.35 -1.75 -23.75
N GLN A 394 -31.80 -2.73 -23.04
CA GLN A 394 -32.07 -4.17 -23.18
C GLN A 394 -32.92 -4.70 -22.01
N ALA A 395 -32.68 -4.20 -20.79
CA ALA A 395 -33.41 -4.59 -19.59
C ALA A 395 -33.87 -3.36 -18.78
N LEU A 396 -35.15 -3.33 -18.44
CA LEU A 396 -35.77 -2.28 -17.61
C LEU A 396 -36.49 -2.89 -16.40
N TYR A 397 -36.06 -2.52 -15.20
CA TYR A 397 -36.71 -2.86 -13.94
C TYR A 397 -37.20 -1.56 -13.29
N CYS A 398 -38.52 -1.34 -13.31
CA CYS A 398 -39.18 -0.13 -12.79
C CYS A 398 -40.39 -0.45 -11.88
N TYR A 399 -40.54 -1.71 -11.49
CA TYR A 399 -41.62 -2.17 -10.62
C TYR A 399 -41.62 -1.55 -9.22
N ASN A 400 -42.76 -1.59 -8.53
CA ASN A 400 -42.93 -0.99 -7.20
C ASN A 400 -42.51 0.49 -7.17
N ASN A 401 -43.22 1.28 -7.96
CA ASN A 401 -43.12 2.73 -8.08
C ASN A 401 -44.57 3.31 -8.17
N SER A 402 -44.73 4.57 -8.58
CA SER A 402 -46.04 5.21 -8.78
C SER A 402 -46.23 5.74 -10.21
N LEU A 403 -45.65 5.04 -11.20
CA LEU A 403 -45.69 5.45 -12.61
C LEU A 403 -47.12 5.43 -13.15
N GLY A 404 -47.60 6.56 -13.69
CA GLY A 404 -48.93 6.68 -14.30
C GLY A 404 -49.01 6.22 -15.77
N SER A 405 -47.88 6.29 -16.48
CA SER A 405 -47.71 5.80 -17.85
C SER A 405 -46.23 5.46 -18.13
N LEU A 406 -45.98 4.58 -19.09
CA LEU A 406 -44.63 4.21 -19.51
C LEU A 406 -44.53 4.21 -21.04
N ASP A 407 -43.67 5.03 -21.63
CA ASP A 407 -43.36 4.98 -23.06
C ASP A 407 -42.00 4.29 -23.29
N ILE A 408 -42.05 3.15 -23.97
CA ILE A 408 -40.89 2.37 -24.40
C ILE A 408 -40.86 2.15 -25.93
N SER A 409 -41.57 3.00 -26.69
CA SER A 409 -41.67 2.94 -28.16
C SER A 409 -40.35 3.21 -28.90
N SER A 410 -39.38 3.85 -28.24
CA SER A 410 -38.05 4.11 -28.78
C SER A 410 -37.03 3.03 -28.41
N ASN A 411 -37.32 2.17 -27.43
CA ASN A 411 -36.40 1.21 -26.84
C ASN A 411 -36.45 -0.16 -27.54
N ARG A 412 -36.16 -0.17 -28.85
CA ARG A 412 -36.30 -1.34 -29.73
C ARG A 412 -35.37 -2.53 -29.41
N ARG A 413 -34.44 -2.38 -28.47
CA ARG A 413 -33.54 -3.44 -28.01
C ARG A 413 -34.01 -4.16 -26.73
N LEU A 414 -35.15 -3.75 -26.16
CA LEU A 414 -35.69 -4.37 -24.94
C LEU A 414 -35.99 -5.85 -25.15
N GLY A 415 -35.27 -6.69 -24.40
CA GLY A 415 -35.56 -8.12 -24.24
C GLY A 415 -36.28 -8.44 -22.92
N TYR A 416 -36.30 -7.50 -21.96
CA TYR A 416 -36.97 -7.68 -20.68
C TYR A 416 -37.44 -6.34 -20.06
N VAL A 417 -38.69 -6.29 -19.61
CA VAL A 417 -39.31 -5.18 -18.88
C VAL A 417 -40.11 -5.72 -17.71
N GLU A 418 -39.82 -5.23 -16.51
CA GLU A 418 -40.61 -5.47 -15.30
C GLU A 418 -41.11 -4.15 -14.73
N ALA A 419 -42.41 -3.90 -14.94
CA ALA A 419 -43.15 -2.69 -14.61
C ALA A 419 -44.36 -2.97 -13.68
N SER A 420 -44.39 -4.15 -13.04
CA SER A 420 -45.45 -4.53 -12.10
C SER A 420 -45.55 -3.58 -10.88
N SER A 421 -46.66 -3.60 -10.17
CA SER A 421 -46.90 -2.79 -8.96
C SER A 421 -46.61 -1.29 -9.19
N ASN A 422 -47.34 -0.69 -10.13
CA ASN A 422 -47.32 0.74 -10.45
C ASN A 422 -48.77 1.25 -10.56
N ALA A 423 -48.96 2.50 -11.02
CA ALA A 423 -50.25 3.11 -11.28
C ALA A 423 -50.54 3.24 -12.79
N LEU A 424 -49.99 2.34 -13.62
CA LEU A 424 -50.00 2.50 -15.06
C LEU A 424 -51.43 2.46 -15.62
N THR A 425 -51.78 3.45 -16.43
CA THR A 425 -52.98 3.49 -17.26
C THR A 425 -52.69 3.09 -18.71
N ASN A 426 -51.45 3.30 -19.16
CA ASN A 426 -51.00 3.01 -20.53
C ASN A 426 -49.51 2.64 -20.55
N ILE A 427 -49.14 1.73 -21.47
CA ILE A 427 -47.75 1.37 -21.81
C ILE A 427 -47.64 1.44 -23.33
N VAL A 428 -46.83 2.36 -23.84
CA VAL A 428 -46.60 2.53 -25.29
C VAL A 428 -45.41 1.67 -25.69
N VAL A 429 -45.63 0.71 -26.59
CA VAL A 429 -44.60 -0.24 -27.06
C VAL A 429 -44.32 -0.09 -28.55
N TRP A 430 -43.10 -0.42 -28.97
CA TRP A 430 -42.72 -0.42 -30.39
C TRP A 430 -43.27 -1.63 -31.17
N TRP A 431 -43.65 -2.70 -30.46
CA TRP A 431 -44.22 -3.93 -31.02
C TRP A 431 -45.12 -4.61 -29.99
N ASN A 432 -46.36 -4.92 -30.39
CA ASN A 432 -47.36 -5.61 -29.58
C ASN A 432 -47.83 -6.86 -30.33
N PRO A 433 -47.19 -8.03 -30.13
CA PRO A 433 -47.60 -9.26 -30.80
C PRO A 433 -48.93 -9.78 -30.23
N PRO A 434 -49.79 -10.41 -31.06
CA PRO A 434 -51.05 -10.99 -30.59
C PRO A 434 -50.78 -12.20 -29.68
N GLY A 435 -50.85 -11.99 -28.36
CA GLY A 435 -50.65 -13.03 -27.35
C GLY A 435 -50.20 -12.47 -25.99
N PRO A 436 -49.76 -13.34 -25.07
CA PRO A 436 -48.99 -12.95 -23.90
C PRO A 436 -47.50 -12.75 -24.28
N THR A 437 -46.95 -11.58 -23.96
CA THR A 437 -45.53 -11.24 -24.18
C THR A 437 -44.67 -11.70 -23.01
N SER A 438 -43.76 -12.66 -23.22
CA SER A 438 -42.83 -13.12 -22.18
C SER A 438 -41.73 -12.11 -21.79
N TRP A 439 -41.63 -10.99 -22.51
CA TRP A 439 -40.62 -9.94 -22.29
C TRP A 439 -41.16 -8.74 -21.51
N LEU A 440 -42.47 -8.63 -21.27
CA LEU A 440 -43.12 -7.47 -20.66
C LEU A 440 -44.05 -7.90 -19.53
N HIS A 441 -43.64 -7.60 -18.30
CA HIS A 441 -44.36 -7.89 -17.06
C HIS A 441 -44.91 -6.58 -16.47
N TYR A 442 -46.21 -6.57 -16.15
CA TYR A 442 -46.94 -5.36 -15.72
C TYR A 442 -48.09 -5.67 -14.74
N THR A 443 -47.98 -6.76 -13.99
CA THR A 443 -49.00 -7.19 -13.02
C THR A 443 -49.18 -6.19 -11.88
N GLY A 444 -50.32 -6.19 -11.18
CA GLY A 444 -50.51 -5.27 -10.05
C GLY A 444 -50.60 -3.78 -10.43
N ASN A 445 -50.91 -3.46 -11.69
CA ASN A 445 -51.32 -2.11 -12.13
C ASN A 445 -52.86 -2.04 -12.17
N PRO A 446 -53.55 -1.56 -11.12
CA PRO A 446 -55.00 -1.69 -10.97
C PRO A 446 -55.80 -0.84 -11.97
N THR A 447 -55.18 0.22 -12.50
CA THR A 447 -55.72 1.15 -13.48
C THR A 447 -55.48 0.72 -14.93
N PHE A 448 -54.74 -0.37 -15.16
CA PHE A 448 -54.34 -0.79 -16.50
C PHE A 448 -55.44 -1.63 -17.17
N THR A 449 -56.41 -0.96 -17.79
CA THR A 449 -57.28 -1.61 -18.77
C THR A 449 -56.49 -1.81 -20.05
N ARG A 450 -56.27 -3.06 -20.47
CA ARG A 450 -55.58 -3.39 -21.73
C ARG A 450 -56.31 -2.70 -22.90
N GLY A 451 -55.69 -1.66 -23.45
CA GLY A 451 -56.19 -0.99 -24.66
C GLY A 451 -56.21 -1.95 -25.85
N PRO A 452 -57.01 -1.64 -26.89
CA PRO A 452 -57.15 -2.46 -28.09
C PRO A 452 -55.83 -2.61 -28.87
#